data_AF-A0A3B6ETX3-F1
#
_entry.id   AF-A0A3B6ETX3-F1
#
_cell.length_a   1.000
_cell.length_b   1.000
_cell.length_c   1.000
_cell.angle_alpha   90.00
_cell.angle_beta   90.00
_cell.angle_gamma   90.00
#
_symmetry.space_group_name_H-M   'P 1'
#
loop_
_entity.id
_entity.type
_entity.pdbx_description
1 polymer ?
#
loop_
_entity_poly.entity_id
_entity_poly.type
_entity_poly.pdbx_seq_one_letter_code
_entity_poly.pdbx_strand_id
1 'polypeptide(L)'
;MALVALLVLAASLAWPASSQPLPVLVPVTKDPATSLYTLPFHSGANLVVDIAGPLVWSTCQPGHLPAKFPCTFPTCRLANAYPVPGCHEPGCEQDRRKDGTCTAYTNNPVTGVCASGSLDRTRFVANTTNGSNPVSQVSVRAVAACAPETLLASLPRGSTGVAGLAGSGLALPALVASAQKVANKFLLCLPRLGEGNGVAIFGGGPLQLTAQPGVDYTQELVYTPLVAKQGNPAHYVSVESIAVEGARVPVPARALATGGVVLSTKVHFTLLRRDVYRPFVDAFAKALVQQGAQGGPVARAVNPVAPFELCYDTRSLANTRTGYWVPRISLALEGGVNYSMNGLLSMVNVQGGAACLAFTEMKGVKAGDGSAPAVIIGGFQMENVVLEFDMEKKRLGFFRLPFFTRCGHFNFTRTG
;
A
#
# COMPACT_ATOMS: atom_id res chain seq x y z
N MET A 1 0.76 77.92 19.08
CA MET A 1 -0.16 77.08 19.90
C MET A 1 -0.23 75.71 19.25
N ALA A 2 -0.30 74.67 20.07
CA ALA A 2 0.19 73.32 19.82
C ALA A 2 -0.50 72.54 18.67
N LEU A 3 0.32 71.73 17.99
CA LEU A 3 -0.04 70.57 17.18
C LEU A 3 -0.87 69.57 18.00
N VAL A 4 -1.90 68.97 17.40
CA VAL A 4 -2.42 67.66 17.82
C VAL A 4 -2.59 66.80 16.57
N ALA A 5 -1.61 65.93 16.33
CA ALA A 5 -1.71 64.85 15.36
C ALA A 5 -2.24 63.61 16.09
N LEU A 6 -3.42 63.14 15.67
CA LEU A 6 -4.06 61.93 16.20
C LEU A 6 -3.32 60.69 15.63
N LEU A 7 -2.46 60.07 16.42
CA LEU A 7 -1.90 58.74 16.10
C LEU A 7 -2.96 57.67 16.38
N VAL A 8 -3.54 57.12 15.31
CA VAL A 8 -4.36 55.91 15.38
C VAL A 8 -3.43 54.70 15.48
N LEU A 9 -3.27 54.15 16.69
CA LEU A 9 -2.66 52.83 16.89
C LEU A 9 -3.60 51.77 16.33
N ALA A 10 -3.31 51.26 15.13
CA ALA A 10 -3.87 50.00 14.66
C ALA A 10 -3.18 48.86 15.43
N ALA A 11 -3.81 48.40 16.52
CA ALA A 11 -3.44 47.14 17.14
C ALA A 11 -3.78 46.01 16.16
N SER A 12 -2.78 45.51 15.43
CA SER A 12 -2.88 44.26 14.70
C SER A 12 -3.04 43.13 15.71
N LEU A 13 -4.29 42.75 15.97
CA LEU A 13 -4.59 41.45 16.56
C LEU A 13 -4.00 40.41 15.61
N ALA A 14 -2.84 39.86 15.97
CA ALA A 14 -2.32 38.67 15.33
C ALA A 14 -3.39 37.59 15.49
N TRP A 15 -4.10 37.28 14.40
CA TRP A 15 -4.93 36.09 14.35
C TRP A 15 -4.04 34.91 14.77
N PRO A 16 -4.45 34.08 15.73
CA PRO A 16 -3.71 32.86 16.01
C PRO A 16 -3.59 32.11 14.69
N ALA A 17 -2.37 31.68 14.36
CA ALA A 17 -2.10 30.88 13.18
C ALA A 17 -3.21 29.84 13.04
N SER A 18 -4.01 29.96 11.97
CA SER A 18 -5.07 29.01 11.66
C SER A 18 -4.45 27.62 11.79
N SER A 19 -4.88 26.85 12.80
CA SER A 19 -4.30 25.55 13.12
C SER A 19 -4.49 24.66 11.89
N GLN A 20 -3.44 24.49 11.10
CA GLN A 20 -3.51 23.68 9.88
C GLN A 20 -3.99 22.28 10.26
N PRO A 21 -4.95 21.71 9.51
CA PRO A 21 -5.42 20.37 9.80
C PRO A 21 -4.27 19.37 9.77
N LEU A 22 -4.11 18.63 10.87
CA LEU A 22 -3.03 17.65 10.98
C LEU A 22 -3.42 16.34 10.29
N PRO A 23 -2.46 15.69 9.60
CA PRO A 23 -2.67 14.37 9.01
C PRO A 23 -2.88 13.31 10.10
N VAL A 24 -3.54 12.21 9.71
CA VAL A 24 -3.89 11.08 10.59
C VAL A 24 -2.83 9.99 10.51
N LEU A 25 -2.27 9.63 11.66
CA LEU A 25 -1.22 8.63 11.86
C LEU A 25 -1.80 7.34 12.45
N VAL A 26 -1.34 6.22 11.90
CA VAL A 26 -1.78 4.89 12.29
C VAL A 26 -0.59 3.93 12.21
N PRO A 27 -0.36 3.09 13.24
CA PRO A 27 0.64 2.02 13.14
C PRO A 27 0.17 0.94 12.18
N VAL A 28 1.10 0.38 11.40
CA VAL A 28 0.84 -0.75 10.50
C VAL A 28 1.60 -1.96 11.03
N THR A 29 0.91 -3.07 11.26
CA THR A 29 1.50 -4.32 11.76
C THR A 29 1.52 -5.36 10.64
N LYS A 30 2.62 -6.11 10.50
CA LYS A 30 2.67 -7.29 9.63
C LYS A 30 2.28 -8.52 10.46
N ASP A 31 1.24 -9.22 10.04
CA ASP A 31 0.79 -10.45 10.70
C ASP A 31 1.69 -11.64 10.34
N PRO A 32 2.25 -12.38 11.32
CA PRO A 32 3.16 -13.48 11.05
C PRO A 32 2.52 -14.66 10.32
N ALA A 33 1.23 -14.93 10.54
CA ALA A 33 0.57 -16.13 10.01
C ALA A 33 0.16 -15.97 8.54
N THR A 34 -0.29 -14.77 8.17
CA THR A 34 -0.84 -14.48 6.84
C THR A 34 0.09 -13.62 5.98
N SER A 35 1.11 -13.00 6.59
CA SER A 35 1.96 -11.96 5.97
C SER A 35 1.20 -10.72 5.47
N LEU A 36 -0.07 -10.57 5.83
CA LEU A 36 -0.88 -9.38 5.54
C LEU A 36 -0.53 -8.25 6.51
N TYR A 37 -0.90 -7.03 6.12
CA TYR A 37 -0.70 -5.84 6.94
C TYR A 37 -2.03 -5.40 7.54
N THR A 38 -2.03 -4.98 8.80
CA THR A 38 -3.23 -4.51 9.50
C THR A 38 -3.01 -3.15 10.11
N LEU A 39 -4.10 -2.39 10.24
CA LEU A 39 -4.14 -1.15 11.00
C LEU A 39 -5.24 -1.22 12.08
N PRO A 40 -5.05 -0.58 13.25
CA PRO A 40 -6.10 -0.43 14.26
C PRO A 40 -7.25 0.41 13.73
N PHE A 41 -8.49 0.06 14.05
CA PHE A 41 -9.70 0.74 13.56
C PHE A 41 -10.47 1.46 14.67
N HIS A 42 -11.19 0.71 15.51
CA HIS A 42 -11.80 1.20 16.75
C HIS A 42 -12.09 0.02 17.68
N SER A 43 -12.29 0.28 18.98
CA SER A 43 -12.70 -0.74 19.98
C SER A 43 -11.83 -2.02 19.98
N GLY A 44 -10.53 -1.88 19.73
CA GLY A 44 -9.58 -3.01 19.68
C GLY A 44 -9.62 -3.83 18.39
N ALA A 45 -10.51 -3.51 17.44
CA ALA A 45 -10.59 -4.18 16.15
C ALA A 45 -9.51 -3.67 15.18
N ASN A 46 -9.01 -4.58 14.34
CA ASN A 46 -8.09 -4.27 13.25
C ASN A 46 -8.77 -4.42 11.89
N LEU A 47 -8.23 -3.73 10.89
CA LEU A 47 -8.59 -3.91 9.49
C LEU A 47 -7.34 -4.25 8.68
N VAL A 48 -7.50 -5.17 7.72
CA VAL A 48 -6.45 -5.50 6.75
C VAL A 48 -6.27 -4.34 5.78
N VAL A 49 -5.02 -3.99 5.48
CA VAL A 49 -4.68 -2.95 4.52
C VAL A 49 -4.76 -3.50 3.11
N ASP A 50 -5.71 -2.99 2.31
CA ASP A 50 -5.83 -3.33 0.89
C ASP A 50 -5.64 -2.09 0.02
N ILE A 51 -4.44 -1.89 -0.53
CA ILE A 51 -4.15 -0.73 -1.39
C ILE A 51 -4.85 -0.76 -2.76
N ALA A 52 -5.47 -1.88 -3.13
CA ALA A 52 -6.28 -2.01 -4.34
C ALA A 52 -7.79 -2.10 -4.02
N GLY A 53 -8.18 -2.03 -2.74
CA GLY A 53 -9.56 -2.10 -2.29
C GLY A 53 -10.29 -0.76 -2.38
N PRO A 54 -11.47 -0.68 -3.03
CA PRO A 54 -12.20 0.58 -3.21
C PRO A 54 -12.98 1.06 -1.97
N LEU A 55 -13.14 0.20 -0.96
CA LEU A 55 -14.04 0.43 0.17
C LEU A 55 -13.39 0.04 1.49
N VAL A 56 -13.83 0.72 2.55
CA VAL A 56 -13.69 0.22 3.92
C VAL A 56 -14.88 -0.69 4.21
N TRP A 57 -14.63 -1.87 4.78
CA TRP A 57 -15.68 -2.77 5.24
C TRP A 57 -15.29 -3.47 6.53
N SER A 58 -16.29 -3.80 7.35
CA SER A 58 -16.10 -4.45 8.64
C SER A 58 -17.35 -5.24 9.01
N THR A 59 -17.22 -6.22 9.91
CA THR A 59 -18.37 -6.78 10.63
C THR A 59 -19.07 -5.68 11.44
N CYS A 60 -20.39 -5.76 11.51
CA CYS A 60 -21.24 -4.86 12.29
C CYS A 60 -22.01 -5.66 13.34
N GLN A 61 -22.44 -5.00 14.43
CA GLN A 61 -23.18 -5.67 15.48
C GLN A 61 -24.54 -6.19 14.98
N PRO A 62 -25.03 -7.34 15.49
CA PRO A 62 -26.38 -7.80 15.21
C PRO A 62 -27.43 -6.75 15.60
N GLY A 63 -28.43 -6.54 14.76
CA GLY A 63 -29.50 -5.56 15.01
C GLY A 63 -29.09 -4.09 14.75
N HIS A 64 -27.90 -3.85 14.19
CA HIS A 64 -27.48 -2.52 13.76
C HIS A 64 -28.44 -1.95 12.71
N LEU A 65 -28.93 -0.73 12.93
CA LEU A 65 -29.85 -0.05 12.01
C LEU A 65 -29.04 0.60 10.87
N PRO A 66 -29.26 0.21 9.60
CA PRO A 66 -28.52 0.77 8.49
C PRO A 66 -28.67 2.28 8.39
N ALA A 67 -27.56 2.97 8.13
CA ALA A 67 -27.62 4.38 7.79
C ALA A 67 -28.46 4.62 6.52
N LYS A 68 -29.21 5.72 6.52
CA LYS A 68 -29.98 6.15 5.34
C LYS A 68 -29.02 6.74 4.30
N PHE A 69 -28.67 5.90 3.33
CA PHE A 69 -27.96 6.28 2.11
C PHE A 69 -28.81 5.85 0.91
N PRO A 70 -29.83 6.62 0.51
CA PRO A 70 -30.62 6.29 -0.67
C PRO A 70 -29.74 6.12 -1.90
N CYS A 71 -30.14 5.26 -2.84
CA CYS A 71 -29.39 4.99 -4.05
C CYS A 71 -29.07 6.23 -4.91
N THR A 72 -29.88 7.29 -4.79
CA THR A 72 -29.66 8.58 -5.45
C THR A 72 -28.47 9.36 -4.86
N PHE A 73 -28.04 9.03 -3.63
CA PHE A 73 -26.94 9.73 -2.98
C PHE A 73 -25.61 9.44 -3.69
N PRO A 74 -24.75 10.46 -3.89
CA PRO A 74 -23.41 10.26 -4.44
C PRO A 74 -22.61 9.19 -3.70
N THR A 75 -22.76 9.09 -2.38
CA THR A 75 -22.12 8.07 -1.55
C THR A 75 -22.47 6.65 -2.00
N CYS A 76 -23.74 6.36 -2.29
CA CYS A 76 -24.12 5.00 -2.71
C CYS A 76 -23.63 4.67 -4.13
N ARG A 77 -23.60 5.67 -5.03
CA ARG A 77 -23.00 5.52 -6.36
C ARG A 77 -21.50 5.24 -6.27
N LEU A 78 -20.77 5.94 -5.38
CA LEU A 78 -19.35 5.67 -5.14
C LEU A 78 -19.11 4.28 -4.54
N ALA A 79 -20.02 3.81 -3.68
CA ALA A 79 -19.93 2.48 -3.08
C ALA A 79 -19.98 1.34 -4.12
N ASN A 80 -20.65 1.59 -5.24
CA ASN A 80 -20.84 0.63 -6.32
C ASN A 80 -20.09 0.99 -7.61
N ALA A 81 -19.17 1.98 -7.57
CA ALA A 81 -18.44 2.44 -8.74
C ALA A 81 -17.44 1.41 -9.30
N TYR A 82 -17.02 0.45 -8.47
CA TYR A 82 -16.07 -0.61 -8.82
C TYR A 82 -16.66 -1.97 -8.45
N PRO A 83 -17.54 -2.54 -9.29
CA PRO A 83 -18.20 -3.82 -9.01
C PRO A 83 -17.19 -4.96 -8.88
N VAL A 84 -17.43 -5.86 -7.94
CA VAL A 84 -16.62 -7.07 -7.78
C VAL A 84 -17.10 -8.12 -8.79
N PRO A 85 -16.22 -8.69 -9.64
CA PRO A 85 -16.60 -9.75 -10.58
C PRO A 85 -17.26 -10.94 -9.88
N GLY A 86 -18.39 -11.43 -10.41
CA GLY A 86 -19.14 -12.55 -9.85
C GLY A 86 -20.09 -12.19 -8.69
N CYS A 87 -20.04 -10.94 -8.23
CA CYS A 87 -20.85 -10.41 -7.12
C CYS A 87 -21.83 -9.42 -7.72
N HIS A 88 -22.85 -9.94 -8.38
CA HIS A 88 -23.78 -9.11 -9.13
C HIS A 88 -25.15 -9.08 -8.47
N GLU A 89 -25.65 -7.88 -8.32
CA GLU A 89 -27.07 -7.58 -8.23
C GLU A 89 -27.28 -6.23 -8.92
N PRO A 90 -28.53 -5.89 -9.28
CA PRO A 90 -28.79 -4.70 -10.06
C PRO A 90 -28.25 -3.45 -9.36
N GLY A 91 -27.49 -2.64 -10.08
CA GLY A 91 -27.06 -1.34 -9.57
C GLY A 91 -28.24 -0.50 -9.07
N CYS A 92 -27.94 0.63 -8.45
CA CYS A 92 -28.95 1.53 -7.88
C CYS A 92 -30.10 1.96 -8.82
N GLU A 93 -29.96 1.74 -10.13
CA GLU A 93 -31.00 1.97 -11.15
C GLU A 93 -32.19 1.00 -11.05
N GLN A 94 -31.99 -0.18 -10.47
CA GLN A 94 -33.00 -1.23 -10.32
C GLN A 94 -33.34 -1.53 -8.86
N ASP A 95 -32.74 -0.80 -7.90
CA ASP A 95 -33.04 -0.98 -6.49
C ASP A 95 -34.46 -0.47 -6.18
N ARG A 96 -35.39 -1.42 -6.03
CA ARG A 96 -36.80 -1.15 -5.71
C ARG A 96 -37.05 -0.93 -4.21
N ARG A 97 -36.00 -0.99 -3.37
CA ARG A 97 -36.15 -0.83 -1.91
C ARG A 97 -36.48 0.62 -1.57
N LYS A 98 -37.64 0.81 -0.95
CA LYS A 98 -38.10 2.10 -0.42
C LYS A 98 -37.55 2.41 0.98
N ASP A 99 -36.68 1.55 1.51
CA ASP A 99 -36.13 1.70 2.86
C ASP A 99 -35.02 2.77 2.96
N GLY A 100 -34.54 3.29 1.82
CA GLY A 100 -33.52 4.33 1.78
C GLY A 100 -32.13 3.86 2.21
N THR A 101 -31.86 2.55 2.14
CA THR A 101 -30.55 1.95 2.40
C THR A 101 -29.72 1.85 1.11
N CYS A 102 -28.41 1.75 1.26
CA CYS A 102 -27.48 1.45 0.17
C CYS A 102 -26.90 0.07 0.39
N THR A 103 -27.03 -0.82 -0.59
CA THR A 103 -26.23 -2.06 -0.60
C THR A 103 -24.92 -1.82 -1.35
N ALA A 104 -23.83 -2.19 -0.72
CA ALA A 104 -22.50 -2.22 -1.31
C ALA A 104 -22.02 -3.67 -1.40
N TYR A 105 -21.19 -3.96 -2.39
CA TYR A 105 -20.59 -5.27 -2.58
C TYR A 105 -19.12 -5.21 -2.25
N THR A 106 -18.70 -6.02 -1.28
CA THR A 106 -17.33 -6.09 -0.82
C THR A 106 -16.78 -7.48 -1.06
N ASN A 107 -15.46 -7.60 -1.10
CA ASN A 107 -14.80 -8.87 -1.18
C ASN A 107 -13.65 -9.00 -0.19
N ASN A 108 -13.42 -10.24 0.19
CA ASN A 108 -12.21 -10.63 0.86
C ASN A 108 -11.07 -10.64 -0.17
N PRO A 109 -10.01 -9.82 0.03
CA PRO A 109 -8.94 -9.68 -0.95
C PRO A 109 -8.03 -10.91 -1.07
N VAL A 110 -8.11 -11.85 -0.12
CA VAL A 110 -7.31 -13.08 -0.06
C VAL A 110 -8.04 -14.23 -0.73
N THR A 111 -9.31 -14.42 -0.40
CA THR A 111 -10.11 -15.57 -0.90
C THR A 111 -10.87 -15.25 -2.18
N GLY A 112 -11.08 -13.96 -2.48
CA GLY A 112 -11.92 -13.50 -3.59
C GLY A 112 -13.42 -13.63 -3.34
N VAL A 113 -13.84 -14.26 -2.23
CA VAL A 113 -15.24 -14.37 -1.83
C VAL A 113 -15.81 -12.99 -1.57
N CYS A 114 -17.04 -12.76 -2.01
CA CYS A 114 -17.73 -11.51 -1.83
C CYS A 114 -19.07 -11.67 -1.14
N ALA A 115 -19.55 -10.56 -0.59
CA ALA A 115 -20.87 -10.47 0.00
C ALA A 115 -21.45 -9.08 -0.19
N SER A 116 -22.78 -9.01 -0.16
CA SER A 116 -23.53 -7.76 -0.04
C SER A 116 -23.54 -7.29 1.41
N GLY A 117 -23.50 -5.98 1.60
CA GLY A 117 -23.56 -5.34 2.90
C GLY A 117 -24.22 -3.98 2.84
N SER A 118 -24.97 -3.60 3.88
CA SER A 118 -25.49 -2.24 3.97
C SER A 118 -24.35 -1.25 4.25
N LEU A 119 -24.38 -0.11 3.57
CA LEU A 119 -23.45 0.98 3.84
C LEU A 119 -23.84 1.70 5.14
N ASP A 120 -22.85 1.94 6.00
CA ASP A 120 -23.08 2.55 7.31
C ASP A 120 -22.08 3.63 7.69
N ARG A 121 -22.48 4.48 8.64
CA ARG A 121 -21.62 5.47 9.27
C ARG A 121 -20.79 4.79 10.33
N THR A 122 -19.50 5.09 10.33
CA THR A 122 -18.57 4.57 11.32
C THR A 122 -17.61 5.66 11.79
N ARG A 123 -16.69 5.26 12.67
CA ARG A 123 -15.59 6.09 13.13
C ARG A 123 -14.28 5.33 12.97
N PHE A 124 -13.27 6.06 12.51
CA PHE A 124 -11.90 5.60 12.53
C PHE A 124 -11.16 6.33 13.64
N VAL A 125 -10.73 5.60 14.67
CA VAL A 125 -10.07 6.18 15.85
C VAL A 125 -8.58 6.00 15.71
N ALA A 126 -7.86 7.12 15.63
CA ALA A 126 -6.43 7.16 15.35
C ALA A 126 -5.81 8.36 16.09
N ASN A 127 -4.55 8.67 15.76
CA ASN A 127 -3.90 9.90 16.22
C ASN A 127 -3.66 10.85 15.05
N THR A 128 -3.57 12.15 15.31
CA THR A 128 -2.94 13.10 14.40
C THR A 128 -1.42 13.05 14.54
N THR A 129 -0.67 13.59 13.60
CA THR A 129 0.79 13.67 13.69
C THR A 129 1.36 14.96 13.12
N ASN A 130 2.51 15.37 13.64
CA ASN A 130 3.39 16.39 13.06
C ASN A 130 4.49 15.78 12.15
N GLY A 131 4.44 14.47 11.92
CA GLY A 131 5.39 13.69 11.12
C GLY A 131 6.50 13.00 11.90
N SER A 132 6.73 13.36 13.17
CA SER A 132 7.72 12.69 14.04
C SER A 132 7.06 11.87 15.16
N ASN A 133 5.93 12.37 15.67
CA ASN A 133 5.22 11.79 16.82
C ASN A 133 3.70 11.92 16.65
N PRO A 134 2.90 11.10 17.36
CA PRO A 134 1.49 11.36 17.54
C PRO A 134 1.27 12.65 18.35
N VAL A 135 0.29 13.46 17.95
CA VAL A 135 -0.04 14.74 18.60
C VAL A 135 -1.30 14.59 19.47
N SER A 136 -2.45 14.29 18.86
CA SER A 136 -3.72 14.15 19.59
C SER A 136 -4.54 12.98 19.07
N GLN A 137 -5.46 12.44 19.88
CA GLN A 137 -6.42 11.44 19.39
C GLN A 137 -7.43 12.11 18.45
N VAL A 138 -7.83 11.41 17.40
CA VAL A 138 -8.88 11.85 16.48
C VAL A 138 -9.87 10.73 16.22
N SER A 139 -11.14 11.09 16.13
CA SER A 139 -12.23 10.20 15.72
C SER A 139 -12.75 10.67 14.36
N VAL A 140 -12.23 10.09 13.29
CA VAL A 140 -12.55 10.47 11.92
C VAL A 140 -13.91 9.90 11.54
N ARG A 141 -14.81 10.76 11.08
CA ARG A 141 -16.10 10.33 10.51
C ARG A 141 -15.85 9.61 9.20
N ALA A 142 -16.33 8.38 9.09
CA ALA A 142 -16.13 7.54 7.92
C ALA A 142 -17.43 6.82 7.54
N VAL A 143 -17.39 6.15 6.40
CA VAL A 143 -18.44 5.27 5.91
C VAL A 143 -17.80 3.91 5.62
N ALA A 144 -18.45 2.82 6.00
CA ALA A 144 -17.99 1.47 5.75
C ALA A 144 -19.18 0.56 5.39
N ALA A 145 -18.92 -0.48 4.59
CA ALA A 145 -19.91 -1.52 4.33
C ALA A 145 -19.91 -2.57 5.44
N CYS A 146 -21.10 -2.93 5.94
CA CYS A 146 -21.27 -4.00 6.92
C CYS A 146 -21.18 -5.36 6.23
N ALA A 147 -20.17 -6.15 6.58
CA ALA A 147 -19.91 -7.46 5.99
C ALA A 147 -20.31 -8.61 6.94
N PRO A 148 -20.74 -9.77 6.42
CA PRO A 148 -20.92 -10.97 7.22
C PRO A 148 -19.59 -11.53 7.70
N GLU A 149 -19.58 -12.23 8.84
CA GLU A 149 -18.37 -12.84 9.42
C GLU A 149 -17.72 -13.88 8.50
N THR A 150 -18.47 -14.47 7.57
CA THR A 150 -17.94 -15.39 6.55
C THR A 150 -16.88 -14.75 5.66
N LEU A 151 -16.90 -13.42 5.48
CA LEU A 151 -15.85 -12.69 4.77
C LEU A 151 -14.55 -12.54 5.57
N LEU A 152 -14.50 -12.91 6.85
CA LEU A 152 -13.27 -12.84 7.65
C LEU A 152 -12.33 -14.04 7.45
N ALA A 153 -12.78 -15.07 6.72
CA ALA A 153 -11.95 -16.25 6.43
C ALA A 153 -10.60 -15.85 5.82
N SER A 154 -9.52 -16.45 6.30
CA SER A 154 -8.14 -16.18 5.86
C SER A 154 -7.59 -14.77 6.15
N LEU A 155 -8.33 -13.91 6.85
CA LEU A 155 -7.79 -12.65 7.37
C LEU A 155 -7.04 -12.89 8.70
N PRO A 156 -6.14 -11.97 9.11
CA PRO A 156 -5.43 -12.06 10.39
C PRO A 156 -6.39 -12.13 11.57
N ARG A 157 -6.03 -12.87 12.62
CA ARG A 157 -6.82 -12.96 13.86
C ARG A 157 -7.02 -11.56 14.47
N GLY A 158 -8.23 -11.30 14.97
CA GLY A 158 -8.61 -9.97 15.48
C GLY A 158 -8.91 -8.93 14.40
N SER A 159 -8.78 -9.28 13.11
CA SER A 159 -9.27 -8.42 12.03
C SER A 159 -10.77 -8.58 11.87
N THR A 160 -11.46 -7.46 11.72
CA THR A 160 -12.92 -7.40 11.55
C THR A 160 -13.31 -7.01 10.13
N GLY A 161 -12.34 -6.73 9.27
CA GLY A 161 -12.55 -6.47 7.86
C GLY A 161 -11.33 -5.87 7.18
N VAL A 162 -11.56 -4.97 6.22
CA VAL A 162 -10.53 -4.41 5.33
C VAL A 162 -10.66 -2.90 5.23
N ALA A 163 -9.52 -2.22 5.29
CA ALA A 163 -9.35 -0.82 4.96
C ALA A 163 -8.85 -0.72 3.51
N GLY A 164 -9.77 -0.50 2.58
CA GLY A 164 -9.42 -0.21 1.18
C GLY A 164 -8.76 1.15 1.04
N LEU A 165 -7.57 1.20 0.41
CA LEU A 165 -6.77 2.40 0.18
C LEU A 165 -6.60 2.73 -1.31
N ALA A 166 -7.47 2.21 -2.18
CA ALA A 166 -7.42 2.46 -3.62
C ALA A 166 -7.80 3.92 -3.99
N GLY A 167 -7.67 4.28 -5.27
CA GLY A 167 -8.10 5.56 -5.84
C GLY A 167 -9.64 5.69 -5.95
N SER A 168 -10.36 5.46 -4.86
CA SER A 168 -11.83 5.47 -4.78
C SER A 168 -12.33 6.51 -3.78
N GLY A 169 -13.50 7.11 -4.07
CA GLY A 169 -14.09 8.15 -3.22
C GLY A 169 -14.57 7.68 -1.84
N LEU A 170 -14.69 6.36 -1.62
CA LEU A 170 -15.00 5.75 -0.32
C LEU A 170 -13.88 4.84 0.21
N ALA A 171 -12.68 4.93 -0.36
CA ALA A 171 -11.48 4.37 0.26
C ALA A 171 -11.08 5.22 1.47
N LEU A 172 -10.35 4.63 2.43
CA LEU A 172 -9.96 5.29 3.67
C LEU A 172 -9.20 6.63 3.45
N PRO A 173 -8.26 6.76 2.48
CA PRO A 173 -7.58 8.04 2.24
C PRO A 173 -8.54 9.18 1.88
N ALA A 174 -9.51 8.91 0.99
CA ALA A 174 -10.50 9.90 0.57
C ALA A 174 -11.48 10.27 1.71
N LEU A 175 -11.86 9.28 2.52
CA LEU A 175 -12.70 9.50 3.71
C LEU A 175 -11.97 10.36 4.75
N VAL A 176 -10.68 10.09 5.01
CA VAL A 176 -9.87 10.91 5.92
C VAL A 176 -9.67 12.31 5.37
N ALA A 177 -9.29 12.45 4.09
CA ALA A 177 -9.09 13.74 3.43
C ALA A 177 -10.30 14.65 3.56
N SER A 178 -11.49 14.14 3.22
CA SER A 178 -12.74 14.89 3.31
C SER A 178 -13.14 15.24 4.76
N ALA A 179 -13.00 14.29 5.69
CA ALA A 179 -13.44 14.49 7.08
C ALA A 179 -12.48 15.36 7.91
N GLN A 180 -11.17 15.27 7.65
CA GLN A 180 -10.13 16.03 8.35
C GLN A 180 -9.67 17.28 7.59
N LYS A 181 -10.15 17.52 6.37
CA LYS A 181 -9.74 18.65 5.51
C LYS A 181 -8.23 18.66 5.24
N VAL A 182 -7.68 17.48 4.98
CA VAL A 182 -6.28 17.24 4.61
C VAL A 182 -6.23 16.77 3.15
N ALA A 183 -5.03 16.71 2.56
CA ALA A 183 -4.87 16.31 1.16
C ALA A 183 -5.34 14.86 0.92
N ASN A 184 -5.89 14.59 -0.26
CA ASN A 184 -6.22 13.24 -0.71
C ASN A 184 -4.96 12.49 -1.16
N LYS A 185 -4.10 12.19 -0.18
CA LYS A 185 -2.91 11.38 -0.34
C LYS A 185 -2.60 10.63 0.93
N PHE A 186 -1.86 9.54 0.81
CA PHE A 186 -1.43 8.77 1.95
C PHE A 186 -0.01 8.24 1.78
N LEU A 187 0.67 8.07 2.90
CA LEU A 187 1.99 7.47 2.99
C LEU A 187 1.87 6.09 3.62
N LEU A 188 2.59 5.11 3.08
CA LEU A 188 2.84 3.82 3.68
C LEU A 188 4.34 3.57 3.84
N CYS A 189 4.71 3.08 5.01
CA CYS A 189 6.02 2.51 5.29
C CYS A 189 5.77 1.15 5.95
N LEU A 190 5.78 0.09 5.15
CA LEU A 190 5.45 -1.27 5.62
C LEU A 190 6.62 -1.87 6.42
N PRO A 191 6.38 -2.47 7.60
CA PRO A 191 7.43 -3.08 8.38
C PRO A 191 7.74 -4.48 7.89
N ARG A 192 8.96 -4.96 8.17
CA ARG A 192 9.25 -6.40 8.14
C ARG A 192 8.78 -7.07 9.42
N LEU A 193 8.61 -8.38 9.35
CA LEU A 193 8.21 -9.16 10.52
C LEU A 193 9.30 -9.05 11.61
N GLY A 194 8.88 -8.78 12.85
CA GLY A 194 9.79 -8.63 13.99
C GLY A 194 10.52 -7.28 14.07
N GLU A 195 10.22 -6.33 13.18
CA GLU A 195 10.86 -5.02 13.17
C GLU A 195 10.06 -3.90 13.85
N GLY A 196 8.98 -4.25 14.56
CA GLY A 196 8.04 -3.29 15.14
C GLY A 196 6.98 -2.83 14.15
N ASN A 197 6.25 -1.77 14.51
CA ASN A 197 5.15 -1.26 13.70
C ASN A 197 5.65 -0.31 12.63
N GLY A 198 5.23 -0.53 11.40
CA GLY A 198 5.38 0.45 10.33
C GLY A 198 4.37 1.58 10.46
N VAL A 199 4.27 2.41 9.43
CA VAL A 199 3.57 3.69 9.48
C VAL A 199 2.61 3.83 8.33
N ALA A 200 1.39 4.30 8.63
CA ALA A 200 0.48 4.89 7.67
C ALA A 200 0.16 6.32 8.08
N ILE A 201 0.28 7.28 7.15
CA ILE A 201 -0.10 8.68 7.35
C ILE A 201 -1.11 9.06 6.26
N PHE A 202 -2.29 9.53 6.65
CA PHE A 202 -3.34 9.98 5.74
C PHE A 202 -3.46 11.49 5.80
N GLY A 203 -3.32 12.18 4.67
CA GLY A 203 -3.37 13.64 4.60
C GLY A 203 -2.09 14.34 4.19
N GLY A 204 -0.99 13.59 4.04
CA GLY A 204 0.34 14.14 3.76
C GLY A 204 1.14 14.49 5.00
N GLY A 205 2.09 15.41 4.85
CA GLY A 205 3.01 15.82 5.90
C GLY A 205 4.33 15.06 5.90
N PRO A 206 5.27 15.45 6.76
CA PRO A 206 6.60 14.86 6.82
C PRO A 206 6.59 13.46 7.46
N LEU A 207 7.68 12.71 7.26
CA LEU A 207 7.94 11.45 7.96
C LEU A 207 9.37 11.47 8.51
N GLN A 208 9.49 11.51 9.83
CA GLN A 208 10.77 11.40 10.52
C GLN A 208 10.84 10.07 11.27
N LEU A 209 12.02 9.44 11.26
CA LEU A 209 12.28 8.19 11.97
C LEU A 209 13.37 8.41 13.01
N THR A 210 13.29 7.70 14.14
CA THR A 210 14.19 7.92 15.29
C THR A 210 15.65 7.59 15.01
N ALA A 211 15.94 6.79 13.97
CA ALA A 211 17.31 6.45 13.59
C ALA A 211 18.12 7.65 13.09
N GLN A 212 17.45 8.67 12.55
CA GLN A 212 18.03 9.94 12.15
C GLN A 212 17.06 11.09 12.48
N PRO A 213 17.08 11.58 13.72
CA PRO A 213 16.22 12.68 14.14
C PRO A 213 16.42 13.92 13.26
N GLY A 214 15.32 14.60 12.91
CA GLY A 214 15.35 15.83 12.11
C GLY A 214 15.38 15.63 10.59
N VAL A 215 15.54 14.39 10.10
CA VAL A 215 15.45 14.09 8.66
C VAL A 215 14.00 13.77 8.29
N ASP A 216 13.44 14.56 7.37
CA ASP A 216 12.16 14.27 6.74
C ASP A 216 12.35 13.42 5.47
N TYR A 217 12.05 12.13 5.57
CA TYR A 217 12.18 11.18 4.48
C TYR A 217 11.20 11.41 3.32
N THR A 218 10.20 12.29 3.48
CA THR A 218 9.32 12.66 2.37
C THR A 218 9.99 13.62 1.37
N GLN A 219 11.04 14.33 1.79
CA GLN A 219 11.84 15.18 0.89
C GLN A 219 12.76 14.38 -0.04
N GLU A 220 13.02 13.12 0.31
CA GLU A 220 13.88 12.21 -0.48
C GLU A 220 13.10 11.42 -1.55
N LEU A 221 11.78 11.60 -1.61
CA LEU A 221 10.93 10.88 -2.55
C LEU A 221 11.23 11.25 -3.99
N VAL A 222 11.44 10.23 -4.81
CA VAL A 222 11.38 10.35 -6.27
C VAL A 222 10.00 9.91 -6.75
N TYR A 223 9.52 10.45 -7.86
CA TYR A 223 8.12 10.30 -8.28
C TYR A 223 8.00 9.66 -9.66
N THR A 224 6.98 8.81 -9.82
CA THR A 224 6.50 8.30 -11.11
C THR A 224 4.98 8.55 -11.23
N PRO A 225 4.43 8.73 -12.45
CA PRO A 225 2.99 8.92 -12.62
C PRO A 225 2.16 7.72 -12.16
N LEU A 226 1.03 7.98 -11.50
CA LEU A 226 -0.02 7.00 -11.29
C LEU A 226 -0.90 6.95 -12.54
N VAL A 227 -1.13 5.74 -13.05
CA VAL A 227 -1.93 5.49 -14.25
C VAL A 227 -3.34 5.07 -13.85
N ALA A 228 -4.34 5.84 -14.26
CA ALA A 228 -5.73 5.43 -14.08
C ALA A 228 -6.10 4.33 -15.09
N LYS A 229 -6.80 3.29 -14.63
CA LYS A 229 -7.39 2.24 -15.48
C LYS A 229 -8.91 2.31 -15.36
N GLN A 230 -9.60 2.32 -16.50
CA GLN A 230 -11.05 2.37 -16.52
C GLN A 230 -11.64 1.18 -15.74
N GLY A 231 -12.56 1.46 -14.82
CA GLY A 231 -13.22 0.44 -14.01
C GLY A 231 -12.33 -0.25 -12.96
N ASN A 232 -11.09 0.23 -12.73
CA ASN A 232 -10.20 -0.35 -11.74
C ASN A 232 -9.57 0.75 -10.85
N PRO A 233 -9.80 0.71 -9.52
CA PRO A 233 -9.35 1.75 -8.61
C PRO A 233 -7.89 1.58 -8.16
N ALA A 234 -7.22 0.48 -8.51
CA ALA A 234 -5.89 0.15 -8.01
C ALA A 234 -4.80 1.12 -8.50
N HIS A 235 -3.67 1.12 -7.81
CA HIS A 235 -2.54 2.01 -8.09
C HIS A 235 -1.63 1.39 -9.14
N TYR A 236 -1.76 1.84 -10.38
CA TYR A 236 -0.89 1.42 -11.49
C TYR A 236 0.23 2.42 -11.75
N VAL A 237 1.37 1.90 -12.19
CA VAL A 237 2.51 2.67 -12.71
C VAL A 237 2.99 2.04 -14.02
N SER A 238 3.78 2.79 -14.77
CA SER A 238 4.40 2.31 -16.02
C SER A 238 5.85 1.92 -15.76
N VAL A 239 6.24 0.72 -16.22
CA VAL A 239 7.65 0.28 -16.28
C VAL A 239 8.06 0.21 -17.74
N GLU A 240 9.18 0.83 -18.09
CA GLU A 240 9.74 0.86 -19.45
C GLU A 240 10.71 -0.29 -19.70
N SER A 241 11.44 -0.69 -18.64
CA SER A 241 12.34 -1.84 -18.71
C SER A 241 12.59 -2.46 -17.34
N ILE A 242 12.95 -3.73 -17.36
CA ILE A 242 13.44 -4.47 -16.21
C ILE A 242 14.92 -4.74 -16.47
N ALA A 243 15.77 -4.52 -15.48
CA ALA A 243 17.19 -4.82 -15.55
C ALA A 243 17.62 -5.72 -14.39
N VAL A 244 18.56 -6.61 -14.67
CA VAL A 244 19.25 -7.45 -13.68
C VAL A 244 20.74 -7.15 -13.79
N GLU A 245 21.33 -6.69 -12.69
CA GLU A 245 22.72 -6.22 -12.63
C GLU A 245 23.05 -5.19 -13.72
N GLY A 246 22.11 -4.27 -13.97
CA GLY A 246 22.22 -3.24 -15.01
C GLY A 246 21.97 -3.72 -16.43
N ALA A 247 21.94 -5.03 -16.69
CA ALA A 247 21.62 -5.58 -18.00
C ALA A 247 20.10 -5.66 -18.21
N ARG A 248 19.60 -5.10 -19.32
CA ARG A 248 18.17 -5.15 -19.66
C ARG A 248 17.70 -6.58 -19.92
N VAL A 249 16.60 -6.97 -19.28
CA VAL A 249 15.94 -8.25 -19.51
C VAL A 249 15.18 -8.20 -20.85
N PRO A 250 15.42 -9.14 -21.78
CA PRO A 250 14.74 -9.16 -23.07
C PRO A 250 13.33 -9.74 -22.91
N VAL A 251 12.34 -8.85 -22.72
CA VAL A 251 10.92 -9.20 -22.72
C VAL A 251 10.30 -8.99 -24.11
N PRO A 252 9.22 -9.71 -24.47
CA PRO A 252 8.53 -9.49 -25.73
C PRO A 252 8.09 -8.04 -25.92
N ALA A 253 8.00 -7.60 -27.18
CA ALA A 253 7.47 -6.28 -27.50
C ALA A 253 6.08 -6.10 -26.88
N ARG A 254 5.84 -4.94 -26.26
CA ARG A 254 4.57 -4.59 -25.56
C ARG A 254 4.26 -5.43 -24.31
N ALA A 255 5.17 -6.30 -23.84
CA ALA A 255 4.98 -7.00 -22.57
C ALA A 255 4.81 -6.01 -21.40
N LEU A 256 5.58 -4.92 -21.43
CA LEU A 256 5.51 -3.81 -20.49
C LEU A 256 4.74 -2.64 -21.13
N ALA A 257 3.41 -2.63 -20.94
CA ALA A 257 2.54 -1.56 -21.42
C ALA A 257 2.37 -0.45 -20.35
N THR A 258 1.86 0.72 -20.76
CA THR A 258 1.48 1.81 -19.85
C THR A 258 0.49 1.32 -18.79
N GLY A 259 0.79 1.60 -17.52
CA GLY A 259 0.03 1.05 -16.40
C GLY A 259 0.03 -0.49 -16.35
N GLY A 260 1.11 -1.12 -16.82
CA GLY A 260 1.28 -2.58 -16.81
C GLY A 260 1.78 -3.11 -15.46
N VAL A 261 2.06 -2.24 -14.50
CA VAL A 261 2.50 -2.60 -13.15
C VAL A 261 1.51 -2.08 -12.12
N VAL A 262 1.15 -2.93 -11.15
CA VAL A 262 0.23 -2.58 -10.06
C VAL A 262 0.85 -2.89 -8.71
N LEU A 263 0.61 -2.04 -7.72
CA LEU A 263 1.03 -2.29 -6.34
C LEU A 263 -0.08 -3.02 -5.58
N SER A 264 0.27 -4.04 -4.79
CA SER A 264 -0.70 -4.82 -4.04
C SER A 264 -0.17 -5.28 -2.69
N THR A 265 -0.99 -5.09 -1.64
CA THR A 265 -0.78 -5.69 -0.32
C THR A 265 -1.50 -7.02 -0.14
N LYS A 266 -2.22 -7.50 -1.17
CA LYS A 266 -2.91 -8.80 -1.17
C LYS A 266 -1.97 -9.97 -1.40
N VAL A 267 -0.91 -9.72 -2.16
CA VAL A 267 0.11 -10.70 -2.50
C VAL A 267 1.37 -10.39 -1.72
N HIS A 268 1.95 -11.42 -1.11
CA HIS A 268 3.13 -11.21 -0.30
C HIS A 268 4.35 -10.88 -1.16
N PHE A 269 4.58 -11.67 -2.22
CA PHE A 269 5.71 -11.52 -3.13
C PHE A 269 5.26 -11.00 -4.50
N THR A 270 6.17 -10.35 -5.22
CA THR A 270 5.91 -9.89 -6.59
C THR A 270 5.50 -11.05 -7.49
N LEU A 271 4.41 -10.85 -8.23
CA LEU A 271 3.96 -11.76 -9.27
C LEU A 271 4.32 -11.18 -10.64
N LEU A 272 4.84 -12.02 -11.54
CA LEU A 272 5.16 -11.64 -12.91
C LEU A 272 4.33 -12.48 -13.89
N ARG A 273 3.79 -11.85 -14.92
CA ARG A 273 3.14 -12.56 -16.03
C ARG A 273 4.18 -13.42 -16.75
N ARG A 274 3.78 -14.58 -17.27
CA ARG A 274 4.71 -15.60 -17.80
C ARG A 274 5.73 -15.07 -18.82
N ASP A 275 5.31 -14.20 -19.74
CA ASP A 275 6.15 -13.54 -20.75
C ASP A 275 7.23 -12.63 -20.17
N VAL A 276 7.08 -12.20 -18.92
CA VAL A 276 8.07 -11.42 -18.17
C VAL A 276 8.84 -12.31 -17.18
N TYR A 277 8.15 -13.24 -16.50
CA TYR A 277 8.75 -14.09 -15.47
C TYR A 277 9.92 -14.92 -15.99
N ARG A 278 9.73 -15.60 -17.13
CA ARG A 278 10.73 -16.53 -17.68
C ARG A 278 12.06 -15.84 -18.03
N PRO A 279 12.09 -14.81 -18.90
CA PRO A 279 13.35 -14.12 -19.19
C PRO A 279 13.95 -13.43 -17.96
N PHE A 280 13.12 -13.00 -16.99
CA PHE A 280 13.60 -12.40 -15.74
C PHE A 280 14.34 -13.40 -14.85
N VAL A 281 13.75 -14.58 -14.61
CA VAL A 281 14.36 -15.62 -13.76
C VAL A 281 15.65 -16.14 -14.40
N ASP A 282 15.66 -16.34 -15.72
CA ASP A 282 16.86 -16.75 -16.46
C ASP A 282 17.97 -15.70 -16.35
N ALA A 283 17.63 -14.41 -16.50
CA ALA A 283 18.58 -13.32 -16.36
C ALA A 283 19.14 -13.25 -14.93
N PHE A 284 18.31 -13.43 -13.91
CA PHE A 284 18.74 -13.46 -12.52
C PHE A 284 19.70 -14.61 -12.23
N ALA A 285 19.34 -15.84 -12.62
CA ALA A 285 20.20 -17.01 -12.43
C ALA A 285 21.55 -16.84 -13.14
N LYS A 286 21.52 -16.37 -14.40
CA LYS A 286 22.74 -16.11 -15.17
C LYS A 286 23.63 -15.06 -14.52
N ALA A 287 23.05 -13.94 -14.07
CA ALA A 287 23.81 -12.88 -13.41
C ALA A 287 24.43 -13.35 -12.10
N LEU A 288 23.72 -14.17 -11.32
CA LEU A 288 24.25 -14.71 -10.05
C LEU A 288 25.43 -15.67 -10.29
N VAL A 289 25.35 -16.53 -11.32
CA VAL A 289 26.48 -17.39 -11.72
C VAL A 289 27.69 -16.55 -12.17
N GLN A 290 27.45 -15.48 -12.94
CA GLN A 290 28.50 -14.57 -13.39
C GLN A 290 29.18 -13.84 -12.22
N GLN A 291 28.43 -13.43 -11.20
CA GLN A 291 29.01 -12.84 -9.99
C GLN A 291 29.98 -13.81 -9.30
N GLY A 292 29.64 -15.10 -9.21
CA GLY A 292 30.55 -16.13 -8.69
C GLY A 292 31.80 -16.28 -9.56
N ALA A 293 31.65 -16.30 -10.88
CA ALA A 293 32.78 -16.40 -11.82
C ALA A 293 33.74 -15.19 -11.76
N GLN A 294 33.26 -14.03 -11.32
CA GLN A 294 34.04 -12.80 -11.17
C GLN A 294 34.70 -12.66 -9.77
N GLY A 295 34.79 -13.76 -9.01
CA GLY A 295 35.43 -13.77 -7.69
C GLY A 295 34.46 -13.54 -6.52
N GLY A 296 33.15 -13.51 -6.78
CA GLY A 296 32.14 -13.56 -5.74
C GLY A 296 31.91 -14.98 -5.18
N PRO A 297 31.11 -15.12 -4.10
CA PRO A 297 30.66 -16.43 -3.63
C PRO A 297 29.89 -17.18 -4.71
N VAL A 298 30.18 -18.47 -4.83
CA VAL A 298 29.44 -19.35 -5.74
C VAL A 298 28.15 -19.79 -5.06
N ALA A 299 27.02 -19.25 -5.53
CA ALA A 299 25.70 -19.61 -5.03
C ALA A 299 25.38 -21.08 -5.37
N ARG A 300 25.06 -21.88 -4.34
CA ARG A 300 24.69 -23.28 -4.50
C ARG A 300 23.17 -23.40 -4.53
N ALA A 301 22.63 -23.74 -5.70
CA ALA A 301 21.21 -24.02 -5.85
C ALA A 301 20.79 -25.21 -4.97
N VAL A 302 19.58 -25.15 -4.43
CA VAL A 302 18.93 -26.23 -3.68
C VAL A 302 17.54 -26.49 -4.27
N ASN A 303 16.87 -27.53 -3.79
CA ASN A 303 15.52 -27.84 -4.26
C ASN A 303 14.59 -26.62 -4.09
N PRO A 304 13.78 -26.29 -5.12
CA PRO A 304 12.81 -25.21 -5.02
C PRO A 304 11.84 -25.41 -3.86
N VAL A 305 11.54 -24.33 -3.15
CA VAL A 305 10.55 -24.31 -2.07
C VAL A 305 9.35 -23.52 -2.55
N ALA A 306 8.20 -24.18 -2.71
CA ALA A 306 7.00 -23.53 -3.21
C ALA A 306 6.66 -22.27 -2.37
N PRO A 307 6.27 -21.16 -3.01
CA PRO A 307 5.97 -20.99 -4.44
C PRO A 307 7.17 -20.60 -5.32
N PHE A 308 8.40 -20.65 -4.82
CA PHE A 308 9.58 -20.14 -5.52
C PHE A 308 10.26 -21.19 -6.40
N GLU A 309 10.88 -20.73 -7.49
CA GLU A 309 11.60 -21.58 -8.45
C GLU A 309 13.12 -21.57 -8.22
N LEU A 310 13.69 -20.42 -7.86
CA LEU A 310 15.13 -20.29 -7.58
C LEU A 310 15.37 -20.19 -6.07
N CYS A 311 15.96 -21.23 -5.50
CA CYS A 311 16.37 -21.29 -4.10
C CYS A 311 17.83 -21.71 -4.00
N TYR A 312 18.54 -21.13 -3.03
CA TYR A 312 19.97 -21.34 -2.82
C TYR A 312 20.25 -21.61 -1.33
N ASP A 313 21.30 -22.36 -1.03
CA ASP A 313 21.75 -22.56 0.34
C ASP A 313 22.24 -21.22 0.92
N THR A 314 21.70 -20.82 2.07
CA THR A 314 22.05 -19.53 2.70
C THR A 314 23.55 -19.41 3.02
N ARG A 315 24.25 -20.52 3.24
CA ARG A 315 25.70 -20.55 3.52
C ARG A 315 26.55 -20.26 2.29
N SER A 316 25.98 -20.40 1.09
CA SER A 316 26.65 -20.10 -0.17
C SER A 316 26.45 -18.66 -0.65
N LEU A 317 25.56 -17.92 0.00
CA LEU A 317 25.28 -16.52 -0.32
C LEU A 317 25.99 -15.62 0.69
N ALA A 318 26.80 -14.67 0.21
CA ALA A 318 27.35 -13.64 1.08
C ALA A 318 26.25 -12.66 1.52
N ASN A 319 26.45 -12.04 2.68
CA ASN A 319 25.59 -10.97 3.19
C ASN A 319 26.26 -9.61 3.05
N THR A 320 25.46 -8.59 2.76
CA THR A 320 25.82 -7.18 2.79
C THR A 320 24.96 -6.46 3.83
N ARG A 321 25.25 -5.18 4.09
CA ARG A 321 24.35 -4.32 4.89
C ARG A 321 22.94 -4.22 4.30
N THR A 322 22.78 -4.56 3.02
CA THR A 322 21.51 -4.49 2.31
C THR A 322 20.96 -5.86 1.91
N GLY A 323 21.28 -6.89 2.69
CA GLY A 323 20.82 -8.27 2.51
C GLY A 323 21.81 -9.10 1.69
N TYR A 324 21.36 -10.24 1.18
CA TYR A 324 22.19 -11.12 0.36
C TYR A 324 22.86 -10.38 -0.81
N TRP A 325 24.13 -10.68 -1.05
CA TRP A 325 24.84 -10.23 -2.23
C TRP A 325 24.39 -11.06 -3.42
N VAL A 326 23.37 -10.55 -4.10
CA VAL A 326 22.76 -11.14 -5.30
C VAL A 326 22.59 -10.05 -6.36
N PRO A 327 22.32 -10.40 -7.62
CA PRO A 327 22.09 -9.41 -8.67
C PRO A 327 21.04 -8.37 -8.27
N ARG A 328 21.37 -7.10 -8.47
CA ARG A 328 20.41 -6.00 -8.28
C ARG A 328 19.33 -6.09 -9.35
N ILE A 329 18.08 -5.94 -8.95
CA ILE A 329 16.95 -5.88 -9.87
C ILE A 329 16.45 -4.43 -9.91
N SER A 330 16.25 -3.88 -11.10
CA SER A 330 15.75 -2.51 -11.26
C SER A 330 14.55 -2.50 -12.20
N LEU A 331 13.50 -1.79 -11.80
CA LEU A 331 12.39 -1.42 -12.67
C LEU A 331 12.60 0.05 -13.08
N ALA A 332 12.88 0.30 -14.37
CA ALA A 332 12.90 1.64 -14.91
C ALA A 332 11.46 2.12 -15.08
N LEU A 333 11.05 3.07 -14.26
CA LEU A 333 9.69 3.62 -14.25
C LEU A 333 9.60 4.84 -15.17
N GLU A 334 8.40 5.08 -15.67
CA GLU A 334 8.08 6.33 -16.37
C GLU A 334 8.46 7.54 -15.50
N GLY A 335 9.06 8.54 -16.12
CA GLY A 335 9.68 9.68 -15.43
C GLY A 335 11.18 9.53 -15.17
N GLY A 336 11.81 8.47 -15.67
CA GLY A 336 13.28 8.31 -15.65
C GLY A 336 13.84 7.90 -14.29
N VAL A 337 13.01 7.38 -13.40
CA VAL A 337 13.39 6.96 -12.04
C VAL A 337 13.42 5.43 -11.94
N ASN A 338 14.29 4.90 -11.10
CA ASN A 338 14.49 3.45 -10.96
C ASN A 338 14.02 2.94 -9.59
N TYR A 339 13.10 1.98 -9.60
CA TYR A 339 12.78 1.20 -8.40
C TYR A 339 13.77 0.05 -8.27
N SER A 340 14.74 0.20 -7.36
CA SER A 340 15.87 -0.73 -7.22
C SER A 340 15.72 -1.68 -6.01
N MET A 341 15.80 -2.98 -6.28
CA MET A 341 15.69 -4.07 -5.32
C MET A 341 17.04 -4.81 -5.22
N ASN A 342 17.47 -5.07 -4.00
CA ASN A 342 18.66 -5.89 -3.67
C ASN A 342 18.22 -7.04 -2.76
N GLY A 343 19.17 -7.78 -2.19
CA GLY A 343 18.89 -8.96 -1.37
C GLY A 343 17.81 -8.78 -0.30
N LEU A 344 17.68 -7.61 0.34
CA LEU A 344 16.58 -7.38 1.27
C LEU A 344 15.20 -7.47 0.61
N LEU A 345 15.02 -6.94 -0.60
CA LEU A 345 13.74 -6.87 -1.32
C LEU A 345 13.57 -7.99 -2.37
N SER A 346 14.63 -8.75 -2.66
CA SER A 346 14.60 -9.80 -3.69
C SER A 346 14.79 -11.22 -3.16
N MET A 347 15.31 -11.42 -1.95
CA MET A 347 15.57 -12.75 -1.41
C MET A 347 14.85 -12.96 -0.08
N VAL A 348 14.16 -14.10 0.05
CA VAL A 348 13.44 -14.47 1.27
C VAL A 348 13.99 -15.76 1.85
N ASN A 349 14.20 -15.77 3.16
CA ASN A 349 14.58 -16.98 3.89
C ASN A 349 13.37 -17.89 4.04
N VAL A 350 13.56 -19.16 3.70
CA VAL A 350 12.57 -20.22 3.88
C VAL A 350 13.12 -21.27 4.85
N GLN A 351 12.24 -22.15 5.35
CA GLN A 351 12.66 -23.23 6.24
C GLN A 351 13.70 -24.15 5.57
N GLY A 352 14.60 -24.73 6.36
CA GLY A 352 15.62 -25.66 5.87
C GLY A 352 16.94 -25.01 5.41
N GLY A 353 17.20 -23.74 5.78
CA GLY A 353 18.48 -23.08 5.47
C GLY A 353 18.63 -22.66 4.01
N ALA A 354 17.50 -22.38 3.34
CA ALA A 354 17.47 -21.89 1.97
C ALA A 354 16.98 -20.44 1.90
N ALA A 355 17.49 -19.69 0.94
CA ALA A 355 16.98 -18.39 0.54
C ALA A 355 16.51 -18.45 -0.92
N CYS A 356 15.31 -17.95 -1.19
CA CYS A 356 14.69 -18.02 -2.50
C CYS A 356 14.46 -16.63 -3.10
N LEU A 357 14.53 -16.55 -4.44
CA LEU A 357 14.15 -15.36 -5.18
C LEU A 357 12.65 -15.08 -4.97
N ALA A 358 12.35 -13.92 -4.39
CA ALA A 358 11.03 -13.49 -3.94
C ALA A 358 10.13 -12.98 -5.08
N PHE A 359 10.15 -13.67 -6.22
CA PHE A 359 9.35 -13.41 -7.41
C PHE A 359 8.73 -14.72 -7.88
N THR A 360 7.44 -14.69 -8.24
CA THR A 360 6.72 -15.90 -8.66
C THR A 360 5.91 -15.66 -9.94
N GLU A 361 5.66 -16.72 -10.70
CA GLU A 361 4.85 -16.65 -11.90
C GLU A 361 3.36 -16.52 -11.54
N MET A 362 2.65 -15.63 -12.25
CA MET A 362 1.20 -15.55 -12.16
C MET A 362 0.55 -16.85 -12.64
N LYS A 363 -0.26 -17.49 -11.80
CA LYS A 363 -1.07 -18.65 -12.17
C LYS A 363 -2.39 -18.20 -12.80
N GLY A 364 -2.89 -18.96 -13.77
CA GLY A 364 -4.18 -18.70 -14.42
C GLY A 364 -4.19 -17.55 -15.42
N VAL A 365 -3.04 -16.93 -15.70
CA VAL A 365 -2.89 -15.83 -16.67
C VAL A 365 -2.02 -16.30 -17.83
N LYS A 366 -2.47 -16.09 -19.07
CA LYS A 366 -1.70 -16.48 -20.26
C LYS A 366 -0.54 -15.50 -20.49
N ALA A 367 0.54 -16.01 -21.09
CA ALA A 367 1.65 -15.15 -21.54
C ALA A 367 1.12 -14.10 -22.54
N GLY A 368 1.50 -12.84 -22.34
CA GLY A 368 1.09 -11.73 -23.21
C GLY A 368 -0.38 -11.29 -23.07
N ASP A 369 -1.11 -11.79 -22.07
CA ASP A 369 -2.47 -11.33 -21.78
C ASP A 369 -2.47 -9.87 -21.29
N GLY A 370 -2.85 -8.95 -22.18
CA GLY A 370 -2.88 -7.51 -21.91
C GLY A 370 -4.00 -7.06 -20.97
N SER A 371 -4.94 -7.94 -20.60
CA SER A 371 -5.95 -7.65 -19.58
C SER A 371 -5.39 -7.75 -18.16
N ALA A 372 -4.32 -8.53 -17.99
CA ALA A 372 -3.61 -8.70 -16.74
C ALA A 372 -2.38 -7.77 -16.67
N PRO A 373 -1.99 -7.31 -15.46
CA PRO A 373 -0.72 -6.60 -15.29
C PRO A 373 0.46 -7.52 -15.65
N ALA A 374 1.52 -6.92 -16.16
CA ALA A 374 2.79 -7.61 -16.38
C ALA A 374 3.50 -7.90 -15.05
N VAL A 375 3.35 -6.98 -14.07
CA VAL A 375 3.98 -7.05 -12.75
C VAL A 375 2.97 -6.65 -11.68
N ILE A 376 2.81 -7.46 -10.64
CA ILE A 376 2.14 -7.08 -9.39
C ILE A 376 3.22 -6.97 -8.32
N ILE A 377 3.56 -5.76 -7.87
CA ILE A 377 4.54 -5.54 -6.79
C ILE A 377 3.88 -5.90 -5.46
N GLY A 378 4.43 -6.89 -4.77
CA GLY A 378 3.90 -7.41 -3.51
C GLY A 378 4.38 -6.66 -2.27
N GLY A 379 3.77 -6.99 -1.13
CA GLY A 379 4.11 -6.43 0.17
C GLY A 379 5.60 -6.49 0.52
N PHE A 380 6.24 -7.64 0.27
CA PHE A 380 7.65 -7.89 0.57
C PHE A 380 8.58 -6.87 -0.11
N GLN A 381 8.29 -6.53 -1.36
CA GLN A 381 9.07 -5.54 -2.12
C GLN A 381 8.82 -4.11 -1.63
N MET A 382 7.70 -3.85 -0.96
CA MET A 382 7.35 -2.54 -0.38
C MET A 382 7.83 -2.37 1.07
N GLU A 383 8.34 -3.41 1.72
CA GLU A 383 8.83 -3.34 3.11
C GLU A 383 10.08 -2.48 3.23
N ASN A 384 10.11 -1.56 4.22
CA ASN A 384 11.17 -0.57 4.39
C ASN A 384 11.37 0.36 3.17
N VAL A 385 10.31 0.56 2.40
CA VAL A 385 10.21 1.60 1.37
C VAL A 385 9.13 2.57 1.81
N VAL A 386 9.47 3.87 1.85
CA VAL A 386 8.49 4.94 2.03
C VAL A 386 7.76 5.12 0.70
N LEU A 387 6.45 4.97 0.70
CA LEU A 387 5.59 5.11 -0.47
C LEU A 387 4.57 6.21 -0.21
N GLU A 388 4.51 7.24 -1.05
CA GLU A 388 3.49 8.30 -1.01
C GLU A 388 2.57 8.17 -2.24
N PHE A 389 1.31 7.86 -2.01
CA PHE A 389 0.27 7.82 -3.04
C PHE A 389 -0.44 9.17 -3.07
N ASP A 390 -0.04 10.04 -3.99
CA ASP A 390 -0.60 11.37 -4.17
C ASP A 390 -1.69 11.33 -5.25
N MET A 391 -2.95 11.21 -4.82
CA MET A 391 -4.09 11.10 -5.75
C MET A 391 -4.49 12.44 -6.35
N GLU A 392 -4.10 13.55 -5.72
CA GLU A 392 -4.34 14.90 -6.25
C GLU A 392 -3.40 15.20 -7.41
N LYS A 393 -2.10 14.89 -7.24
CA LYS A 393 -1.09 15.06 -8.29
C LYS A 393 -0.92 13.83 -9.20
N LYS A 394 -1.68 12.77 -8.94
CA LYS A 394 -1.67 11.50 -9.70
C LYS A 394 -0.26 10.94 -9.86
N ARG A 395 0.46 10.78 -8.75
CA ARG A 395 1.85 10.29 -8.74
C ARG A 395 2.13 9.43 -7.51
N LEU A 396 3.04 8.48 -7.68
CA LEU A 396 3.59 7.66 -6.62
C LEU A 396 4.99 8.17 -6.30
N GLY A 397 5.17 8.68 -5.09
CA GLY A 397 6.48 8.94 -4.50
C GLY A 397 7.02 7.66 -3.88
N PHE A 398 8.31 7.39 -4.05
CA PHE A 398 8.96 6.29 -3.34
C PHE A 398 10.38 6.65 -2.92
N PHE A 399 10.78 6.17 -1.75
CA PHE A 399 12.14 6.27 -1.25
C PHE A 399 12.49 5.02 -0.46
N ARG A 400 13.59 4.38 -0.83
CA ARG A 400 14.06 3.20 -0.12
C ARG A 400 14.88 3.64 1.10
N LEU A 401 14.46 3.20 2.28
CA LEU A 401 15.18 3.54 3.50
C LEU A 401 16.62 3.00 3.50
N PRO A 402 17.60 3.78 3.99
CA PRO A 402 18.95 3.31 4.22
C PRO A 402 19.02 2.14 5.21
N PHE A 403 20.07 1.32 5.14
CA PHE A 403 20.20 0.10 5.94
C PHE A 403 20.18 0.29 7.47
N PHE A 404 20.48 1.49 7.96
CA PHE A 404 20.51 1.81 9.40
C PHE A 404 19.13 2.24 9.94
N THR A 405 18.12 2.40 9.08
CA THR A 405 16.76 2.75 9.47
C THR A 405 15.73 1.82 8.83
N ARG A 406 14.50 1.86 9.33
CA ARG A 406 13.40 1.01 8.90
C ARG A 406 12.08 1.61 9.33
N CYS A 407 10.98 1.16 8.72
CA CYS A 407 9.65 1.68 9.02
C CYS A 407 9.27 1.53 10.50
N GLY A 408 9.79 0.48 11.14
CA GLY A 408 9.65 0.22 12.57
C GLY A 408 10.26 1.24 13.53
N HIS A 409 11.06 2.18 13.03
CA HIS A 409 11.73 3.20 13.84
C HIS A 409 10.91 4.49 14.01
N PHE A 410 9.62 4.50 13.68
CA PHE A 410 8.76 5.63 13.98
C PHE A 410 8.44 5.70 15.48
N ASN A 411 8.43 6.90 16.07
CA ASN A 411 8.12 7.07 17.48
C ASN A 411 6.61 7.24 17.70
N PHE A 412 5.93 6.17 18.13
CA PHE A 412 4.50 6.21 18.47
C PHE A 412 4.20 6.74 19.89
N THR A 413 5.18 7.34 20.57
CA THR A 413 4.98 7.96 21.89
C THR A 413 4.53 9.40 21.73
N ARG A 414 3.43 9.79 22.39
CA ARG A 414 2.98 11.19 22.45
C ARG A 414 4.01 12.00 23.23
N THR A 415 4.40 13.15 22.69
CA THR A 415 5.09 14.18 23.45
C THR A 415 4.07 14.82 24.39
N GLY A 416 4.34 14.79 25.70
CA GLY A 416 3.45 15.35 26.72
C GLY A 416 3.26 16.85 26.62
#